data_AF-A0A9X2H967-F1
#
_entry.id   AF-A0A9X2H967-F1
#
_cell.length_a   1.000
_cell.length_b   1.000
_cell.length_c   1.000
_cell.angle_alpha   90.00
_cell.angle_beta   90.00
_cell.angle_gamma   90.00
#
_symmetry.space_group_name_H-M   'P 1'
#
loop_
_entity.id
_entity.type
_entity.pdbx_description
1 polymer ?
#
loop_
_entity_poly.entity_id
_entity_poly.type
_entity_poly.pdbx_seq_one_letter_code
_entity_poly.pdbx_strand_id
1 'polypeptide(L)'
;MGSLRYFVAGAAVLAAATVWLLPLPPGTRLFILVVLAFSAVFVFVDSTRKGKTFAAITIALLALYLGATAQRGVLLLLAGGWAPTLLGLGMVILPVVGAWALVREVLFGVRVQQLAGRLAEEGGLPEDTLPRTDSGRVDRDAADAEFAAYRGAVEEDPGDWRRWFRLSLAYDASGDRKRARRSMRDAVGIWRGRPPHALYDGEK
;
A
#
# COMPACT_ATOMS: atom_id res chain seq x y z
N MET A 1 -7.19 21.32 16.97
CA MET A 1 -7.18 19.85 16.67
C MET A 1 -8.01 19.00 17.64
N GLY A 2 -8.17 19.36 18.93
CA GLY A 2 -9.08 18.64 19.84
C GLY A 2 -10.57 18.76 19.47
N SER A 3 -11.01 19.93 18.98
CA SER A 3 -12.43 20.19 18.64
C SER A 3 -13.01 19.24 17.59
N LEU A 4 -12.22 18.86 16.58
CA LEU A 4 -12.66 17.92 15.53
C LEU A 4 -12.91 16.51 16.09
N ARG A 5 -12.14 16.09 17.10
CA ARG A 5 -12.26 14.75 17.71
C ARG A 5 -13.54 14.63 18.54
N TYR A 6 -13.85 15.67 19.31
CA TYR A 6 -15.11 15.74 20.07
C TYR A 6 -16.33 15.88 19.15
N PHE A 7 -16.19 16.61 18.04
CA PHE A 7 -17.24 16.71 17.04
C PHE A 7 -17.55 15.37 16.37
N VAL A 8 -16.53 14.62 15.93
CA VAL A 8 -16.75 13.31 15.30
C VAL A 8 -17.27 12.29 16.31
N ALA A 9 -16.76 12.28 17.54
CA ALA A 9 -17.28 11.42 18.61
C ALA A 9 -18.77 11.73 18.90
N GLY A 10 -19.13 13.02 18.98
CA GLY A 10 -20.52 13.46 19.15
C GLY A 10 -21.43 13.06 17.99
N ALA A 11 -20.95 13.21 16.75
CA ALA A 11 -21.68 12.81 15.55
C ALA A 11 -21.90 11.28 15.47
N ALA A 12 -20.91 10.48 15.87
CA ALA A 12 -21.03 9.03 15.92
C ALA A 12 -22.03 8.55 16.98
N VAL A 13 -22.03 9.18 18.16
CA VAL A 13 -23.01 8.91 19.23
C VAL A 13 -24.43 9.28 18.78
N LEU A 14 -24.60 10.44 18.13
CA LEU A 14 -25.88 10.87 17.57
C LEU A 14 -26.39 9.91 16.49
N ALA A 15 -25.51 9.48 15.57
CA ALA A 15 -25.86 8.49 14.55
C ALA A 15 -26.26 7.14 15.17
N ALA A 16 -25.55 6.67 16.20
CA ALA A 16 -25.89 5.44 16.90
C ALA A 16 -27.25 5.55 17.63
N ALA A 17 -27.53 6.69 18.26
CA ALA A 17 -28.83 6.97 18.89
C ALA A 17 -29.98 7.03 17.85
N THR A 18 -29.71 7.61 16.68
CA THR A 18 -30.70 7.70 15.58
C THR A 18 -31.03 6.31 15.03
N VAL A 19 -30.03 5.46 14.85
CA VAL A 19 -30.21 4.06 14.43
C VAL A 19 -30.98 3.24 15.46
N TRP A 20 -30.83 3.56 16.75
CA TRP A 20 -31.55 2.89 17.84
C TRP A 20 -33.03 3.28 17.88
N LEU A 21 -33.37 4.52 17.52
CA LEU A 21 -34.75 5.04 17.45
C LEU A 21 -35.55 4.52 16.23
N LEU A 22 -34.88 4.12 15.15
CA LEU A 22 -35.55 3.60 13.96
C LEU A 22 -36.09 2.16 14.18
N PRO A 23 -37.30 1.84 13.68
CA PRO A 23 -37.91 0.51 13.77
C PRO A 23 -37.29 -0.46 12.75
N LEU A 24 -35.97 -0.66 12.83
CA LEU A 24 -35.22 -1.55 11.95
C LEU A 24 -35.26 -3.00 12.46
N PRO A 25 -35.21 -3.99 11.56
CA PRO A 25 -34.99 -5.38 11.93
C PRO A 25 -33.74 -5.52 12.81
N PRO A 26 -33.75 -6.40 13.84
CA PRO A 26 -32.67 -6.50 14.81
C PRO A 26 -31.30 -6.83 14.18
N GLY A 27 -31.29 -7.62 13.09
CA GLY A 27 -30.07 -7.91 12.33
C GLY A 27 -29.46 -6.68 11.66
N THR A 28 -30.31 -5.81 11.08
CA THR A 28 -29.88 -4.57 10.42
C THR A 28 -29.39 -3.53 11.44
N ARG A 29 -30.06 -3.43 12.60
CA ARG A 29 -29.64 -2.54 13.70
C ARG A 29 -28.27 -2.92 14.24
N LEU A 30 -28.04 -4.22 14.51
CA LEU A 30 -26.75 -4.72 14.97
C LEU A 30 -25.65 -4.45 13.95
N PHE A 31 -25.93 -4.69 12.66
CA PHE A 31 -24.98 -4.42 11.58
C PHE A 31 -24.56 -2.94 11.53
N ILE A 32 -25.52 -2.01 11.57
CA ILE A 32 -25.21 -0.58 11.51
C ILE A 32 -24.44 -0.12 12.76
N LEU A 33 -24.77 -0.61 13.95
CA LEU A 33 -24.06 -0.27 15.18
C LEU A 33 -22.60 -0.75 15.16
N VAL A 34 -22.34 -1.95 14.61
CA VAL A 34 -20.98 -2.46 14.43
C VAL A 34 -20.19 -1.59 13.45
N VAL A 35 -20.80 -1.18 12.33
CA VAL A 35 -20.16 -0.28 11.35
C VAL A 35 -19.87 1.10 11.96
N LEU A 36 -20.80 1.65 12.74
CA LEU A 36 -20.61 2.94 13.42
C LEU A 36 -19.52 2.86 14.50
N ALA A 37 -19.49 1.78 15.28
CA ALA A 37 -18.43 1.53 16.26
C ALA A 37 -17.06 1.42 15.58
N PHE A 38 -16.97 0.66 14.49
CA PHE A 38 -15.75 0.56 13.68
C PHE A 38 -15.32 1.91 13.12
N SER A 39 -16.26 2.70 12.59
CA SER A 39 -15.99 4.03 12.03
C SER A 39 -15.52 5.01 13.11
N ALA A 40 -16.10 4.96 14.31
CA ALA A 40 -15.69 5.79 15.43
C ALA A 40 -14.27 5.43 15.93
N VAL A 41 -13.97 4.13 16.06
CA VAL A 41 -12.61 3.65 16.39
C VAL A 41 -11.62 4.05 15.30
N PHE A 42 -12.00 3.90 14.03
CA PHE A 42 -11.20 4.27 12.87
C PHE A 42 -10.81 5.75 12.90
N VAL A 43 -11.79 6.66 13.07
CA VAL A 43 -11.50 8.10 13.13
C VAL A 43 -10.72 8.47 14.39
N PHE A 44 -11.01 7.84 15.53
CA PHE A 44 -10.24 8.08 16.76
C PHE A 44 -8.76 7.72 16.57
N VAL A 45 -8.47 6.58 15.95
CA VAL A 45 -7.11 6.12 15.69
C VAL A 45 -6.41 7.02 14.68
N ASP A 46 -7.06 7.36 13.57
CA ASP A 46 -6.53 8.30 12.58
C ASP A 46 -6.16 9.65 13.21
N SER A 47 -7.01 10.14 14.13
CA SER A 47 -6.78 11.40 14.83
C SER A 47 -5.57 11.42 15.78
N THR A 48 -4.98 10.26 16.12
CA THR A 48 -3.85 10.20 17.06
C THR A 48 -2.49 10.56 16.43
N ARG A 49 -2.41 10.87 15.12
CA ARG A 49 -1.16 11.18 14.38
C ARG A 49 -0.10 10.06 14.44
N LYS A 50 -0.44 8.90 14.99
CA LYS A 50 0.41 7.71 15.09
C LYS A 50 0.09 6.78 13.92
N GLY A 51 0.67 7.09 12.75
CA GLY A 51 0.45 6.30 11.53
C GLY A 51 0.73 4.79 11.72
N LYS A 52 1.68 4.43 12.59
CA LYS A 52 1.97 3.03 12.96
C LYS A 52 0.80 2.33 13.67
N THR A 53 0.10 3.03 14.59
CA THR A 53 -1.05 2.48 15.31
C THR A 53 -2.25 2.32 14.39
N PHE A 54 -2.49 3.30 13.50
CA PHE A 54 -3.50 3.21 12.46
C PHE A 54 -3.26 2.00 11.56
N ALA A 55 -2.05 1.88 10.99
CA ALA A 55 -1.69 0.75 10.15
C ALA A 55 -1.87 -0.58 10.89
N ALA A 56 -1.43 -0.69 12.16
CA ALA A 56 -1.58 -1.91 12.95
C ALA A 56 -3.05 -2.31 13.15
N ILE A 57 -3.92 -1.35 13.45
CA ILE A 57 -5.36 -1.61 13.63
C ILE A 57 -5.99 -2.00 12.30
N THR A 58 -5.73 -1.29 11.22
CA THR A 58 -6.25 -1.64 9.88
C THR A 58 -5.80 -3.02 9.45
N ILE A 59 -4.54 -3.39 9.70
CA ILE A 59 -4.01 -4.74 9.41
C ILE A 59 -4.73 -5.79 10.26
N ALA A 60 -4.94 -5.54 11.56
CA ALA A 60 -5.65 -6.48 12.44
C ALA A 60 -7.10 -6.68 12.01
N LEU A 61 -7.80 -5.60 11.65
CA LEU A 61 -9.18 -5.64 11.15
C LEU A 61 -9.28 -6.38 9.82
N LEU A 62 -8.35 -6.12 8.90
CA LEU A 62 -8.25 -6.85 7.64
C LEU A 62 -8.00 -8.35 7.89
N ALA A 63 -7.07 -8.69 8.78
CA ALA A 63 -6.77 -10.08 9.12
C ALA A 63 -7.99 -10.80 9.72
N LEU A 64 -8.73 -10.13 10.62
CA LEU A 64 -9.96 -10.65 11.19
C LEU A 64 -11.03 -10.87 10.11
N TYR A 65 -11.20 -9.92 9.19
CA TYR A 65 -12.13 -10.03 8.06
C TYR A 65 -11.77 -11.19 7.13
N LEU A 66 -10.50 -11.33 6.76
CA LEU A 66 -10.02 -12.42 5.91
C LEU A 66 -10.20 -13.78 6.60
N GLY A 67 -9.91 -13.85 7.90
CA GLY A 67 -10.13 -15.06 8.71
C GLY A 67 -11.61 -15.45 8.80
N ALA A 68 -12.50 -14.49 9.08
CA ALA A 68 -13.95 -14.73 9.11
C ALA A 68 -14.50 -15.17 7.74
N THR A 69 -13.98 -14.59 6.65
CA THR A 69 -14.35 -14.97 5.28
C THR A 69 -13.89 -16.38 4.95
N ALA A 70 -12.64 -16.72 5.26
CA ALA A 70 -12.10 -18.06 5.06
C ALA A 70 -12.86 -19.10 5.89
N GLN A 71 -13.19 -18.80 7.15
CA GLN A 71 -14.01 -19.66 8.01
C GLN A 71 -15.37 -19.97 7.37
N ARG A 72 -16.08 -18.94 6.86
CA ARG A 72 -17.34 -19.14 6.14
C ARG A 72 -17.16 -19.99 4.87
N GLY A 73 -16.07 -19.77 4.14
CA GLY A 73 -15.71 -20.58 2.99
C GLY A 73 -15.54 -22.06 3.35
N VAL A 74 -14.84 -22.37 4.44
CA VAL A 74 -14.69 -23.73 4.96
C VAL A 74 -16.04 -24.33 5.34
N LEU A 75 -16.92 -23.58 6.01
CA LEU A 75 -18.28 -24.07 6.33
C LEU A 75 -19.10 -24.42 5.09
N LEU A 76 -18.99 -23.62 4.02
CA LEU A 76 -19.63 -23.91 2.73
C LEU A 76 -19.07 -25.18 2.07
N LEU A 77 -17.76 -25.41 2.18
CA LEU A 77 -17.11 -26.63 1.69
C LEU A 77 -17.60 -27.87 2.45
N LEU A 78 -17.78 -27.76 3.77
CA LEU A 78 -18.26 -28.85 4.62
C LEU A 78 -19.76 -29.15 4.44
N ALA A 79 -20.56 -28.17 4.01
CA ALA A 79 -22.00 -28.33 3.80
C ALA A 79 -22.35 -29.31 2.66
N GLY A 80 -21.43 -29.52 1.71
CA GLY A 80 -21.63 -30.40 0.56
C GLY A 80 -22.46 -29.78 -0.57
N GLY A 81 -22.44 -30.44 -1.73
CA GLY A 81 -23.09 -29.96 -2.96
C GLY A 81 -22.21 -29.05 -3.82
N TRP A 82 -22.47 -29.02 -5.12
CA TRP A 82 -21.58 -28.37 -6.09
C TRP A 82 -21.54 -26.84 -5.96
N ALA A 83 -22.70 -26.19 -5.76
CA ALA A 83 -22.77 -24.73 -5.66
C ALA A 83 -22.11 -24.17 -4.38
N PRO A 84 -22.38 -24.71 -3.16
CA PRO A 84 -21.65 -24.31 -1.95
C PRO A 84 -20.15 -24.58 -2.06
N THR A 85 -19.76 -25.69 -2.71
CA THR A 85 -18.34 -26.03 -2.89
C THR A 85 -17.61 -24.96 -3.71
N LEU A 86 -18.19 -24.52 -4.84
CA LEU A 86 -17.59 -23.48 -5.68
C LEU A 86 -17.46 -22.14 -4.94
N LEU A 87 -18.52 -21.72 -4.22
CA LEU A 87 -18.51 -20.49 -3.43
C LEU A 87 -17.51 -20.56 -2.28
N GLY A 88 -17.46 -21.69 -1.57
CA GLY A 88 -16.54 -21.93 -0.48
C GLY A 88 -15.08 -21.89 -0.94
N LEU A 89 -14.79 -22.48 -2.09
CA LEU A 89 -13.46 -22.45 -2.69
C LEU A 89 -13.03 -21.01 -3.00
N GLY A 90 -13.90 -20.21 -3.63
CA GLY A 90 -13.64 -18.80 -3.89
C GLY A 90 -13.40 -18.00 -2.60
N MET A 91 -14.21 -18.23 -1.57
CA MET A 91 -14.09 -17.57 -0.26
C MET A 91 -12.81 -17.95 0.51
N VAL A 92 -12.18 -19.08 0.22
CA VAL A 92 -10.89 -19.46 0.84
C VAL A 92 -9.73 -18.98 -0.02
N ILE A 93 -9.76 -19.21 -1.34
CA ILE A 93 -8.65 -18.89 -2.24
C ILE A 93 -8.43 -17.37 -2.31
N LEU A 94 -9.49 -16.57 -2.49
CA LEU A 94 -9.35 -15.13 -2.67
C LEU A 94 -8.65 -14.45 -1.47
N PRO A 95 -9.04 -14.70 -0.20
CA PRO A 95 -8.33 -14.18 0.96
C PRO A 95 -6.87 -14.63 1.06
N VAL A 96 -6.58 -15.90 0.74
CA VAL A 96 -5.22 -16.44 0.79
C VAL A 96 -4.33 -15.72 -0.23
N VAL A 97 -4.81 -15.55 -1.47
CA VAL A 97 -4.09 -14.82 -2.51
C VAL A 97 -3.92 -13.34 -2.13
N GLY A 98 -4.97 -12.71 -1.59
CA GLY A 98 -4.91 -11.32 -1.12
C GLY A 98 -3.89 -11.12 0.01
N ALA A 99 -3.90 -11.99 1.01
CA ALA A 99 -2.92 -11.97 2.11
C ALA A 99 -1.50 -12.16 1.59
N TRP A 100 -1.29 -13.13 0.69
CA TRP A 100 0.00 -13.36 0.06
C TRP A 100 0.50 -12.14 -0.72
N ALA A 101 -0.36 -11.51 -1.53
CA ALA A 101 -0.01 -10.31 -2.30
C ALA A 101 0.35 -9.15 -1.38
N LEU A 102 -0.39 -8.94 -0.29
CA LEU A 102 -0.10 -7.92 0.71
C LEU A 102 1.27 -8.14 1.37
N VAL A 103 1.55 -9.36 1.82
CA VAL A 103 2.85 -9.72 2.41
C VAL A 103 3.98 -9.46 1.42
N ARG A 104 3.79 -9.82 0.14
CA ARG A 104 4.76 -9.56 -0.92
C ARG A 104 5.04 -8.07 -1.12
N GLU A 105 4.02 -7.23 -1.09
CA GLU A 105 4.14 -5.77 -1.23
C GLU A 105 4.84 -5.15 -0.02
N VAL A 106 4.49 -5.55 1.21
CA VAL A 106 5.15 -5.07 2.42
C VAL A 106 6.64 -5.45 2.42
N LEU A 107 6.96 -6.70 2.09
CA LEU A 107 8.34 -7.15 1.96
C LEU A 107 9.11 -6.40 0.87
N PHE A 108 8.45 -5.98 -0.20
CA PHE A 108 9.06 -5.12 -1.21
C PHE A 108 9.38 -3.74 -0.63
N GLY A 109 8.43 -3.10 0.05
CA GLY A 109 8.65 -1.80 0.70
C GLY A 109 9.80 -1.82 1.72
N VAL A 110 9.88 -2.86 2.56
CA VAL A 110 10.99 -3.04 3.51
C VAL A 110 12.34 -3.11 2.79
N ARG A 111 12.42 -3.83 1.66
CA ARG A 111 13.66 -3.91 0.87
C ARG A 111 14.03 -2.57 0.26
N VAL A 112 13.06 -1.84 -0.28
CA VAL A 112 13.30 -0.47 -0.80
C VAL A 112 13.89 0.42 0.30
N GLN A 113 13.34 0.36 1.52
CA GLN A 113 13.89 1.10 2.66
C GLN A 113 15.32 0.67 3.04
N GLN A 114 15.61 -0.64 3.00
CA GLN A 114 16.96 -1.15 3.24
C GLN A 114 17.96 -0.66 2.17
N LEU A 115 17.58 -0.70 0.89
CA LEU A 115 18.40 -0.16 -0.21
C LEU A 115 18.61 1.34 -0.06
N ALA A 116 17.56 2.09 0.25
CA ALA A 116 17.65 3.53 0.49
C ALA A 116 18.61 3.85 1.63
N GLY A 117 18.54 3.11 2.75
CA GLY A 117 19.43 3.26 3.89
C GLY A 117 20.89 2.99 3.53
N ARG A 118 21.18 1.88 2.82
CA ARG A 118 22.54 1.59 2.35
C ARG A 118 23.07 2.64 1.38
N LEU A 119 22.23 3.09 0.45
CA LEU A 119 22.63 4.12 -0.50
C LEU A 119 22.91 5.46 0.21
N ALA A 120 22.17 5.76 1.28
CA ALA A 120 22.42 6.91 2.14
C ALA A 120 23.75 6.79 2.90
N GLU A 121 24.05 5.63 3.48
CA GLU A 121 25.32 5.34 4.17
C GLU A 121 26.54 5.49 3.23
N GLU A 122 26.37 5.17 1.95
CA GLU A 122 27.38 5.34 0.91
C GLU A 122 27.48 6.77 0.37
N GLY A 123 26.62 7.70 0.82
CA GLY A 123 26.54 9.06 0.29
C GLY A 123 26.06 9.12 -1.17
N GLY A 124 25.41 8.06 -1.64
CA GLY A 124 25.03 7.89 -3.03
C GLY A 124 23.62 8.37 -3.38
N LEU A 125 22.90 9.00 -2.45
CA LEU A 125 21.58 9.57 -2.71
C LEU A 125 21.71 10.80 -3.62
N PRO A 126 20.81 10.99 -4.60
CA PRO A 126 20.76 12.22 -5.39
C PRO A 126 20.56 13.44 -4.47
N GLU A 127 21.27 14.53 -4.75
CA GLU A 127 21.02 15.80 -4.06
C GLU A 127 19.65 16.38 -4.48
N ASP A 128 18.89 16.93 -3.53
CA ASP A 128 17.60 17.59 -3.81
C ASP A 128 17.84 19.01 -4.34
N THR A 129 18.55 19.12 -5.46
CA THR A 129 18.91 20.38 -6.12
C THR A 129 17.94 20.78 -7.22
N LEU A 130 16.92 19.95 -7.49
CA LEU A 130 15.98 20.21 -8.58
C LEU A 130 15.13 21.45 -8.27
N PRO A 131 15.02 22.39 -9.23
CA PRO A 131 14.16 23.55 -9.07
C PRO A 131 12.71 23.11 -8.89
N ARG A 132 11.98 23.86 -8.07
CA ARG A 132 10.57 23.61 -7.78
C ARG A 132 9.72 24.67 -8.45
N THR A 133 8.61 24.23 -9.06
CA THR A 133 7.53 25.10 -9.55
C THR A 133 6.92 25.90 -8.39
N ASP A 134 6.18 26.97 -8.70
CA ASP A 134 5.46 27.79 -7.71
C ASP A 134 4.49 26.97 -6.82
N SER A 135 4.05 25.80 -7.31
CA SER A 135 3.23 24.84 -6.57
C SER A 135 4.01 23.97 -5.56
N GLY A 136 5.33 24.11 -5.50
CA GLY A 136 6.24 23.30 -4.69
C GLY A 136 6.58 21.93 -5.29
N ARG A 137 6.07 21.59 -6.48
CA ARG A 137 6.42 20.37 -7.21
C ARG A 137 7.75 20.54 -7.92
N VAL A 138 8.54 19.46 -7.98
CA VAL A 138 9.76 19.38 -8.81
C VAL A 138 9.42 19.77 -10.24
N ASP A 139 10.23 20.66 -10.82
CA ASP A 139 10.14 21.02 -12.22
C ASP A 139 10.44 19.77 -13.07
N ARG A 140 9.45 19.39 -13.88
CA ARG A 140 9.52 18.18 -14.69
C ARG A 140 10.58 18.29 -15.78
N ASP A 141 10.74 19.47 -16.37
CA ASP A 141 11.70 19.67 -17.47
C ASP A 141 13.14 19.59 -16.93
N ALA A 142 13.36 20.09 -15.71
CA ALA A 142 14.64 19.93 -15.00
C ALA A 142 14.91 18.47 -14.60
N ALA A 143 13.88 17.74 -14.13
CA ALA A 143 14.01 16.31 -13.81
C ALA A 143 14.29 15.46 -15.07
N ASP A 144 13.70 15.82 -16.21
CA ASP A 144 13.92 15.14 -17.49
C ASP A 144 15.33 15.42 -18.06
N ALA A 145 15.98 16.52 -17.68
CA ALA A 145 17.38 16.80 -18.07
C ALA A 145 18.38 15.85 -17.39
N GLU A 146 18.18 15.52 -16.11
CA GLU A 146 19.02 14.55 -15.38
C GLU A 146 18.72 13.10 -15.78
N PHE A 147 17.53 12.84 -16.32
CA PHE A 147 17.08 11.51 -16.70
C PHE A 147 18.05 10.80 -17.67
N ALA A 148 18.54 11.51 -18.69
CA ALA A 148 19.45 10.93 -19.68
C ALA A 148 20.75 10.42 -19.05
N ALA A 149 21.27 11.11 -18.02
CA ALA A 149 22.46 10.71 -17.30
C ALA A 149 22.22 9.44 -16.47
N TYR A 150 21.10 9.36 -15.73
CA TYR A 150 20.77 8.17 -14.95
C TYR A 150 20.48 6.95 -15.83
N ARG A 151 19.85 7.17 -16.99
CA ARG A 151 19.60 6.11 -17.96
C ARG A 151 20.91 5.58 -18.55
N GLY A 152 21.79 6.48 -19.02
CA GLY A 152 23.11 6.11 -19.52
C GLY A 152 23.94 5.35 -18.49
N ALA A 153 23.91 5.79 -17.22
CA ALA A 153 24.58 5.07 -16.14
C ALA A 153 24.03 3.63 -16.00
N VAL A 154 22.72 3.42 -16.04
CA VAL A 154 22.14 2.07 -15.99
C VAL A 154 22.53 1.22 -17.21
N GLU A 155 22.65 1.83 -18.39
CA GLU A 155 23.08 1.14 -19.61
C GLU A 155 24.55 0.72 -19.57
N GLU A 156 25.43 1.53 -18.97
CA GLU A 156 26.85 1.22 -18.78
C GLU A 156 27.10 0.05 -17.83
N ASP A 157 26.38 0.01 -16.70
CA ASP A 157 26.48 -1.07 -15.71
C ASP A 157 25.09 -1.48 -15.23
N PRO A 158 24.42 -2.35 -15.98
CA PRO A 158 23.07 -2.77 -15.64
C PRO A 158 23.05 -3.72 -14.43
N GLY A 159 24.21 -4.20 -13.97
CA GLY A 159 24.35 -5.05 -12.79
C GLY A 159 24.42 -4.27 -11.48
N ASP A 160 24.49 -2.94 -11.50
CA ASP A 160 24.54 -2.13 -10.28
C ASP A 160 23.14 -1.68 -9.84
N TRP A 161 22.66 -2.27 -8.74
CA TRP A 161 21.37 -1.92 -8.14
C TRP A 161 21.25 -0.43 -7.77
N ARG A 162 22.37 0.26 -7.49
CA ARG A 162 22.39 1.69 -7.12
C ARG A 162 21.95 2.57 -8.28
N ARG A 163 22.42 2.25 -9.49
CA ARG A 163 22.07 2.99 -10.71
C ARG A 163 20.58 2.85 -11.02
N TRP A 164 20.04 1.64 -10.88
CA TRP A 164 18.59 1.38 -11.00
C TRP A 164 17.76 2.11 -9.94
N PHE A 165 18.27 2.20 -8.70
CA PHE A 165 17.60 2.94 -7.63
C PHE A 165 17.52 4.43 -7.94
N ARG A 166 18.63 5.07 -8.36
CA ARG A 166 18.63 6.49 -8.75
C ARG A 166 17.73 6.77 -9.95
N LEU A 167 17.78 5.89 -10.96
CA LEU A 167 16.88 5.98 -12.12
C LEU A 167 15.41 5.93 -11.69
N SER A 168 15.07 5.08 -10.71
CA SER A 168 13.71 5.02 -10.19
C SER A 168 13.26 6.31 -9.51
N LEU A 169 14.17 7.00 -8.81
CA LEU A 169 13.89 8.30 -8.19
C LEU A 169 13.69 9.39 -9.25
N ALA A 170 14.52 9.39 -10.31
CA ALA A 170 14.37 10.31 -11.44
C ALA A 170 13.00 10.15 -12.12
N TYR A 171 12.58 8.91 -12.40
CA TYR A 171 11.23 8.63 -12.92
C TYR A 171 10.12 9.07 -11.96
N ASP A 172 10.33 8.92 -10.65
CA ASP A 172 9.34 9.34 -9.65
C ASP A 172 9.19 10.86 -9.60
N ALA A 173 10.32 11.58 -9.71
CA ALA A 173 10.40 13.03 -9.76
C ALA A 173 9.75 13.63 -11.02
N SER A 174 9.92 13.00 -12.18
CA SER A 174 9.24 13.41 -13.43
C SER A 174 7.77 13.00 -13.50
N GLY A 175 7.29 12.21 -12.53
CA GLY A 175 5.91 11.75 -12.43
C GLY A 175 5.60 10.48 -13.22
N ASP A 176 6.59 9.81 -13.84
CA ASP A 176 6.44 8.50 -14.48
C ASP A 176 6.44 7.37 -13.43
N ARG A 177 5.33 7.26 -12.70
CA ARG A 177 5.17 6.28 -11.61
C ARG A 177 5.29 4.82 -12.08
N LYS A 178 4.94 4.54 -13.34
CA LYS A 178 5.01 3.18 -13.89
C LYS A 178 6.45 2.75 -14.08
N ARG A 179 7.27 3.60 -14.73
CA ARG A 179 8.69 3.33 -14.92
C ARG A 179 9.47 3.40 -13.61
N ALA A 180 9.15 4.34 -12.71
CA ALA A 180 9.74 4.39 -11.37
C ALA A 180 9.61 3.06 -10.62
N ARG A 181 8.39 2.50 -10.55
CA ARG A 181 8.12 1.20 -9.91
C ARG A 181 8.81 0.03 -10.63
N ARG A 182 9.05 0.14 -11.94
CA ARG A 182 9.78 -0.88 -12.70
C ARG A 182 11.26 -0.86 -12.35
N SER A 183 11.92 0.29 -12.47
CA SER A 183 13.33 0.45 -12.14
C SER A 183 13.62 0.12 -10.68
N MET A 184 12.72 0.47 -9.76
CA MET A 184 12.86 0.09 -8.34
C MET A 184 12.77 -1.43 -8.14
N ARG A 185 11.91 -2.13 -8.90
CA ARG A 185 11.84 -3.60 -8.87
C ARG A 185 13.12 -4.24 -9.41
N ASP A 186 13.73 -3.65 -10.43
CA ASP A 186 15.01 -4.10 -10.96
C ASP A 186 16.13 -3.90 -9.93
N ALA A 187 16.20 -2.73 -9.29
CA ALA A 187 17.15 -2.48 -8.20
C ALA A 187 17.04 -3.54 -7.08
N VAL A 188 15.83 -3.81 -6.60
CA VAL A 188 15.58 -4.84 -5.58
C VAL A 188 15.88 -6.25 -6.10
N GLY A 189 15.65 -6.51 -7.39
CA GLY A 189 15.96 -7.79 -8.04
C GLY A 189 17.47 -8.06 -8.05
N ILE A 190 18.24 -7.10 -8.55
CA ILE A 190 19.70 -7.14 -8.66
C ILE A 190 20.35 -7.29 -7.29
N TRP A 191 19.90 -6.51 -6.31
CA TRP A 191 20.37 -6.64 -4.93
C TRP A 191 20.16 -8.06 -4.34
N ARG A 192 19.16 -8.79 -4.86
CA ARG A 192 18.88 -10.19 -4.49
C ARG A 192 19.55 -11.22 -5.41
N GLY A 193 20.45 -10.80 -6.29
CA GLY A 193 21.14 -11.68 -7.25
C GLY A 193 20.28 -12.10 -8.44
N ARG A 194 19.25 -11.33 -8.80
CA ARG A 194 18.46 -11.57 -10.03
C ARG A 194 18.88 -10.61 -11.13
N PRO A 195 18.88 -11.04 -12.40
CA PRO A 195 19.19 -10.13 -13.51
C PRO A 195 18.08 -9.08 -13.69
N PRO A 196 18.39 -7.91 -14.29
CA PRO A 196 17.43 -6.82 -14.50
C PRO A 196 16.37 -7.20 -15.53
N HIS A 197 15.09 -6.94 -15.26
CA HIS A 197 13.99 -7.23 -16.18
C HIS A 197 13.98 -6.29 -17.40
N ALA A 198 14.38 -5.04 -17.22
CA ALA A 198 14.40 -4.05 -18.29
C ALA A 198 15.37 -4.41 -19.45
N LEU A 199 16.41 -5.21 -19.20
CA LEU A 199 17.30 -5.70 -20.26
C LEU A 199 16.62 -6.73 -21.19
N TYR A 200 15.66 -7.50 -20.69
CA TYR A 200 14.98 -8.54 -21.47
C TYR A 200 13.79 -8.03 -22.27
N ASP A 201 13.18 -6.94 -21.81
CA ASP A 201 11.98 -6.38 -22.42
C ASP A 201 12.27 -5.35 -23.51
N GLY A 202 13.54 -5.01 -23.75
CA GLY A 202 13.99 -4.10 -24.80
C GLY A 202 13.07 -2.90 -24.95
N GLU A 203 13.16 -1.93 -24.03
CA GLU A 203 12.43 -0.66 -24.18
C GLU A 203 12.91 0.03 -25.47
N LYS A 204 12.19 -0.22 -26.57
CA LYS A 204 12.14 0.61 -27.76
C LYS A 204 11.41 1.91 -27.46
#